data_AF-A0AAU4K995-F1
#
_entry.id   AF-A0AAU4K995-F1
#
_cell.length_a   1.000
_cell.length_b   1.000
_cell.length_c   1.000
_cell.angle_alpha   90.00
_cell.angle_beta   90.00
_cell.angle_gamma   90.00
#
_symmetry.space_group_name_H-M   'P 1'
#
loop_
_entity.id
_entity.type
_entity.pdbx_description
1 polymer ?
#
loop_
_entity_poly.entity_id
_entity_poly.type
_entity_poly.pdbx_seq_one_letter_code
_entity_poly.pdbx_strand_id
1 'polypeptide(L)'
;MYTWESITGPGSIEDLVADAHAAGHPDMTVRRVHDWIAKGLLDQPQLRTRHRGSDKAEHSVNQRRLLLLLLDKRQQVAHLSALAQVPLAMWLWWDGYVSTRQAQRAWVTWVGRGRRSQEVAREGAVGLLEQVGHPLAGGTARARFVRTITALGNGKALTVRGRAELLDAVRDVMEPESVFAASGLVRALGPVQTPMTVEAVVSHVEALSAALGRTLDQAVDGALLERARAIHRVSMADYLAQRGDLAAGAGELAGLFREPTLQEQFDQTGKQLLLVLGMELLRRPRPAQRTVAASRGTNRV
;
A
#
# COMPACT_ATOMS: atom_id res chain seq x y z
N MET A 1 -3.63 -33.96 6.75
CA MET A 1 -4.13 -32.65 6.30
C MET A 1 -3.36 -32.30 5.04
N TYR A 2 -4.01 -32.00 3.92
CA TYR A 2 -3.29 -31.63 2.70
C TYR A 2 -2.70 -30.23 2.88
N THR A 3 -1.38 -30.12 2.87
CA THR A 3 -0.64 -28.87 3.12
C THR A 3 0.15 -28.45 1.88
N TRP A 4 0.66 -27.22 1.88
CA TRP A 4 1.48 -26.68 0.78
C TRP A 4 2.75 -27.50 0.50
N GLU A 5 3.25 -28.26 1.48
CA GLU A 5 4.39 -29.17 1.32
C GLU A 5 4.06 -30.39 0.43
N SER A 6 2.77 -30.74 0.33
CA SER A 6 2.29 -31.83 -0.54
C SER A 6 2.39 -31.48 -2.04
N ILE A 7 2.60 -30.21 -2.37
CA ILE A 7 2.72 -29.72 -3.74
C ILE A 7 4.18 -29.76 -4.17
N THR A 8 4.52 -30.67 -5.08
CA THR A 8 5.88 -30.94 -5.54
C THR A 8 6.17 -30.47 -6.97
N GLY A 9 5.14 -30.22 -7.78
CA GLY A 9 5.28 -29.89 -9.20
C GLY A 9 4.28 -28.83 -9.72
N PRO A 10 4.53 -28.29 -10.92
CA PRO A 10 3.55 -27.43 -11.61
C PRO A 10 2.25 -28.21 -11.87
N GLY A 11 1.17 -27.50 -12.21
CA GLY A 11 -0.11 -28.14 -12.46
C GLY A 11 -1.08 -27.24 -13.22
N SER A 12 -2.10 -27.84 -13.82
CA SER A 12 -3.14 -27.11 -14.55
C SER A 12 -4.07 -26.35 -13.60
N ILE A 13 -5.07 -25.66 -14.17
CA ILE A 13 -6.13 -25.02 -13.39
C ILE A 13 -7.00 -26.04 -12.64
N GLU A 14 -7.17 -27.24 -13.18
CA GLU A 14 -7.88 -28.32 -12.50
C GLU A 14 -7.10 -28.82 -11.28
N ASP A 15 -5.77 -28.87 -11.36
CA ASP A 15 -4.91 -29.22 -10.22
C ASP A 15 -5.03 -28.20 -9.09
N LEU A 16 -5.12 -26.89 -9.39
CA LEU A 16 -5.40 -25.86 -8.38
C LEU A 16 -6.74 -26.10 -7.65
N VAL A 17 -7.79 -26.48 -8.39
CA VAL A 17 -9.10 -26.79 -7.78
C VAL A 17 -9.00 -28.04 -6.91
N ALA A 18 -8.31 -29.08 -7.39
CA ALA A 18 -8.08 -30.31 -6.64
C ALA A 18 -7.28 -30.06 -5.35
N ASP A 19 -6.21 -29.26 -5.41
CA ASP A 19 -5.41 -28.87 -4.24
C ASP A 19 -6.28 -28.16 -3.18
N ALA A 20 -7.13 -27.22 -3.62
CA ALA A 20 -8.04 -26.52 -2.72
C ALA A 20 -9.08 -27.45 -2.09
N HIS A 21 -9.66 -28.37 -2.87
CA HIS A 21 -10.62 -29.36 -2.37
C HIS A 21 -9.96 -30.30 -1.36
N ALA A 22 -8.76 -30.80 -1.65
CA ALA A 22 -7.98 -31.63 -0.75
C ALA A 22 -7.60 -30.91 0.55
N ALA A 23 -7.41 -29.59 0.50
CA ALA A 23 -7.19 -28.73 1.66
C ALA A 23 -8.47 -28.37 2.43
N GLY A 24 -9.64 -28.88 2.03
CA GLY A 24 -10.91 -28.63 2.73
C GLY A 24 -11.69 -27.40 2.25
N HIS A 25 -11.39 -26.89 1.05
CA HIS A 25 -12.09 -25.76 0.43
C HIS A 25 -12.89 -26.20 -0.81
N PRO A 26 -14.02 -26.92 -0.64
CA PRO A 26 -14.79 -27.51 -1.74
C PRO A 26 -15.47 -26.47 -2.64
N ASP A 27 -15.58 -25.22 -2.18
CA ASP A 27 -16.20 -24.11 -2.91
C ASP A 27 -15.25 -23.46 -3.95
N MET A 28 -14.01 -23.93 -4.06
CA MET A 28 -13.08 -23.52 -5.11
C MET A 28 -13.53 -24.03 -6.47
N THR A 29 -13.52 -23.16 -7.47
CA THR A 29 -13.92 -23.46 -8.86
C THR A 29 -12.96 -22.80 -9.84
N VAL A 30 -12.91 -23.30 -11.07
CA VAL A 30 -12.11 -22.71 -12.18
C VAL A 30 -12.42 -21.23 -12.37
N ARG A 31 -13.70 -20.86 -12.34
CA ARG A 31 -14.13 -19.45 -12.42
C ARG A 31 -13.51 -18.60 -11.30
N ARG A 32 -13.52 -19.11 -10.07
CA ARG A 32 -12.94 -18.39 -8.93
C ARG A 32 -11.42 -18.26 -9.06
N VAL A 33 -10.74 -19.28 -9.59
CA VAL A 33 -9.30 -19.19 -9.91
C VAL A 33 -9.05 -18.08 -10.93
N HIS A 34 -9.82 -18.02 -12.02
CA HIS A 34 -9.71 -16.91 -12.98
C HIS A 34 -9.98 -15.54 -12.36
N ASP A 35 -10.98 -15.42 -11.49
CA ASP A 35 -11.24 -14.18 -10.75
C ASP A 35 -10.06 -13.77 -9.85
N TRP A 36 -9.38 -14.74 -9.25
CA TRP A 36 -8.19 -14.51 -8.42
C TRP A 36 -6.98 -14.09 -9.25
N ILE A 37 -6.80 -14.68 -10.44
CA ILE A 37 -5.78 -14.27 -11.41
C ILE A 37 -6.04 -12.83 -11.88
N ALA A 38 -7.29 -12.51 -12.21
CA ALA A 38 -7.66 -11.17 -12.66
C ALA A 38 -7.29 -10.08 -11.62
N LYS A 39 -7.41 -10.43 -10.34
CA LYS A 39 -7.12 -9.55 -9.19
C LYS A 39 -5.67 -9.63 -8.70
N GLY A 40 -4.82 -10.41 -9.36
CA GLY A 40 -3.40 -10.55 -8.99
C GLY A 40 -3.17 -11.35 -7.69
N LEU A 41 -4.19 -12.06 -7.20
CA LEU A 41 -4.00 -13.01 -6.10
C LEU A 41 -3.17 -14.21 -6.57
N LEU A 42 -3.40 -14.64 -7.81
CA LEU A 42 -2.62 -15.66 -8.51
C LEU A 42 -2.07 -15.07 -9.82
N ASP A 43 -1.04 -15.69 -10.39
CA ASP A 43 -0.53 -15.36 -11.72
C ASP A 43 -1.15 -16.25 -12.81
N GLN A 44 -1.10 -15.77 -14.05
CA GLN A 44 -1.50 -16.54 -15.23
C GLN A 44 -0.63 -17.80 -15.37
N PRO A 45 -1.21 -18.92 -15.84
CA PRO A 45 -0.43 -20.11 -16.14
C PRO A 45 0.54 -19.82 -17.30
N GLN A 46 1.67 -20.52 -17.31
CA GLN A 46 2.65 -20.44 -18.38
C GLN A 46 2.36 -21.54 -19.41
N LEU A 47 2.46 -21.17 -20.70
CA LEU A 47 2.39 -22.14 -21.79
C LEU A 47 3.66 -22.98 -21.80
N ARG A 48 3.53 -24.29 -21.98
CA ARG A 48 4.67 -25.19 -22.18
C ARG A 48 5.32 -24.90 -23.53
N THR A 49 6.63 -24.65 -23.54
CA THR A 49 7.41 -24.36 -24.77
C THR A 49 8.00 -25.63 -25.39
N ARG A 50 7.26 -26.39 -26.22
CA ARG A 50 7.68 -26.88 -27.57
C ARG A 50 6.79 -27.98 -28.21
N HIS A 51 6.69 -27.82 -29.54
CA HIS A 51 6.61 -28.78 -30.67
C HIS A 51 5.49 -29.84 -30.68
N ARG A 52 4.42 -29.49 -31.40
CA ARG A 52 3.27 -30.34 -31.79
C ARG A 52 2.39 -30.80 -30.63
N GLY A 53 1.39 -29.98 -30.33
CA GLY A 53 0.30 -30.29 -29.39
C GLY A 53 -0.14 -29.03 -28.63
N SER A 54 -1.44 -28.95 -28.31
CA SER A 54 -1.99 -27.93 -27.41
C SER A 54 -2.00 -28.49 -25.99
N ASP A 55 -0.83 -28.58 -25.35
CA ASP A 55 -0.78 -28.94 -23.92
C ASP A 55 -1.42 -27.84 -23.06
N LYS A 56 -2.03 -28.24 -21.95
CA LYS A 56 -2.64 -27.31 -20.99
C LYS A 56 -1.57 -26.39 -20.39
N ALA A 57 -1.92 -25.11 -20.24
CA ALA A 57 -1.08 -24.14 -19.54
C ALA A 57 -0.97 -24.52 -18.06
N GLU A 58 0.22 -24.39 -17.47
CA GLU A 58 0.50 -24.82 -16.09
C GLU A 58 0.82 -23.62 -15.18
N HIS A 59 0.28 -23.67 -13.97
CA HIS A 59 0.70 -22.83 -12.86
C HIS A 59 1.96 -23.42 -12.21
N SER A 60 2.89 -22.55 -11.83
CA SER A 60 4.09 -22.97 -11.11
C SER A 60 3.76 -23.54 -9.74
N VAL A 61 4.70 -24.31 -9.18
CA VAL A 61 4.64 -24.82 -7.79
C VAL A 61 4.33 -23.69 -6.80
N ASN A 62 4.98 -22.53 -6.96
CA ASN A 62 4.78 -21.37 -6.09
C ASN A 62 3.35 -20.84 -6.15
N GLN A 63 2.71 -20.82 -7.32
CA GLN A 63 1.32 -20.34 -7.45
C GLN A 63 0.32 -21.33 -6.85
N ARG A 64 0.58 -22.64 -6.98
CA ARG A 64 -0.22 -23.68 -6.31
C ARG A 64 -0.10 -23.60 -4.78
N ARG A 65 1.11 -23.35 -4.25
CA ARG A 65 1.32 -23.11 -2.82
C ARG A 65 0.68 -21.80 -2.33
N LEU A 66 0.81 -20.73 -3.12
CA LEU A 66 0.19 -19.44 -2.85
C LEU A 66 -1.34 -19.54 -2.75
N LEU A 67 -1.98 -20.38 -3.57
CA LEU A 67 -3.42 -20.63 -3.47
C LEU A 67 -3.81 -21.11 -2.07
N LEU A 68 -3.08 -22.07 -1.50
CA LEU A 68 -3.40 -22.60 -0.16
C LEU A 68 -3.18 -21.54 0.92
N LEU A 69 -2.10 -20.74 0.82
CA LEU A 69 -1.86 -19.63 1.74
C LEU A 69 -2.98 -18.58 1.68
N LEU A 70 -3.46 -18.25 0.48
CA LEU A 70 -4.58 -17.32 0.29
C LEU A 70 -5.89 -17.86 0.84
N LEU A 71 -6.13 -19.17 0.72
CA LEU A 71 -7.32 -19.83 1.24
C LEU A 71 -7.34 -19.86 2.77
N ASP A 72 -6.21 -20.16 3.40
CA ASP A 72 -6.03 -20.06 4.85
C ASP A 72 -6.26 -18.62 5.31
N LYS A 73 -5.60 -17.65 4.68
CA LYS A 73 -5.77 -16.23 5.02
C LYS A 73 -7.20 -15.75 4.83
N ARG A 74 -7.92 -16.28 3.83
CA ARG A 74 -9.32 -15.91 3.54
C ARG A 74 -10.27 -16.27 4.66
N GLN A 75 -9.96 -17.27 5.50
CA GLN A 75 -10.75 -17.57 6.69
C GLN A 75 -10.63 -16.48 7.77
N GLN A 76 -9.54 -15.70 7.74
CA GLN A 76 -9.24 -14.66 8.74
C GLN A 76 -9.67 -13.26 8.29
N VAL A 77 -9.99 -13.05 7.01
CA VAL A 77 -10.27 -11.72 6.46
C VAL A 77 -11.62 -11.67 5.75
N ALA A 78 -12.41 -10.64 6.06
CA ALA A 78 -13.74 -10.44 5.47
C ALA A 78 -13.70 -9.99 4.00
N HIS A 79 -12.58 -9.39 3.56
CA HIS A 79 -12.50 -8.71 2.27
C HIS A 79 -11.36 -9.22 1.41
N LEU A 80 -11.67 -9.43 0.12
CA LEU A 80 -10.70 -9.90 -0.86
C LEU A 80 -9.56 -8.90 -1.13
N SER A 81 -9.77 -7.61 -0.87
CA SER A 81 -8.70 -6.60 -0.93
C SER A 81 -7.65 -6.83 0.14
N ALA A 82 -8.02 -7.35 1.32
CA ALA A 82 -7.05 -7.70 2.37
C ALA A 82 -6.18 -8.89 1.93
N LEU A 83 -6.75 -9.83 1.16
CA LEU A 83 -5.97 -10.93 0.57
C LEU A 83 -4.91 -10.47 -0.41
N ALA A 84 -5.14 -9.36 -1.11
CA ALA A 84 -4.14 -8.82 -2.04
C ALA A 84 -2.86 -8.32 -1.34
N GLN A 85 -2.87 -8.17 -0.01
CA GLN A 85 -1.64 -7.92 0.76
C GLN A 85 -0.71 -9.13 0.78
N VAL A 86 -1.23 -10.35 0.67
CA VAL A 86 -0.42 -11.58 0.66
C VAL A 86 0.54 -11.60 -0.53
N PRO A 87 0.09 -11.55 -1.81
CA PRO A 87 1.02 -11.52 -2.94
C PRO A 87 1.89 -10.26 -2.96
N LEU A 88 1.43 -9.12 -2.41
CA LEU A 88 2.27 -7.92 -2.28
C LEU A 88 3.42 -8.12 -1.29
N ALA A 89 3.16 -8.71 -0.13
CA ALA A 89 4.18 -9.02 0.86
C ALA A 89 5.13 -10.12 0.39
N MET A 90 4.58 -11.14 -0.28
CA MET A 90 5.38 -12.18 -0.92
C MET A 90 6.32 -11.60 -1.97
N TRP A 91 5.80 -10.74 -2.84
CA TRP A 91 6.61 -10.02 -3.82
C TRP A 91 7.64 -9.12 -3.14
N LEU A 92 7.28 -8.37 -2.10
CA LEU A 92 8.18 -7.44 -1.42
C LEU A 92 9.42 -8.17 -0.87
N TRP A 93 9.22 -9.31 -0.19
CA TRP A 93 10.26 -9.96 0.60
C TRP A 93 10.87 -11.23 -0.01
N TRP A 94 10.14 -11.98 -0.83
CA TRP A 94 10.59 -13.26 -1.40
C TRP A 94 10.74 -13.18 -2.92
N ASP A 95 11.97 -12.93 -3.35
CA ASP A 95 12.34 -12.85 -4.76
C ASP A 95 11.94 -14.11 -5.54
N GLY A 96 11.35 -13.91 -6.73
CA GLY A 96 10.94 -15.00 -7.63
C GLY A 96 9.64 -15.74 -7.26
N TYR A 97 9.02 -15.44 -6.10
CA TYR A 97 7.77 -16.11 -5.72
C TYR A 97 6.55 -15.54 -6.43
N VAL A 98 6.48 -14.21 -6.53
CA VAL A 98 5.42 -13.44 -7.18
C VAL A 98 6.04 -12.54 -8.23
N SER A 99 5.47 -12.51 -9.44
CA SER A 99 5.96 -11.65 -10.52
C SER A 99 5.56 -10.18 -10.31
N THR A 100 6.34 -9.23 -10.83
CA THR A 100 6.00 -7.80 -10.78
C THR A 100 4.62 -7.52 -11.38
N ARG A 101 4.24 -8.24 -12.45
CA ARG A 101 2.93 -8.13 -13.09
C ARG A 101 1.80 -8.57 -12.15
N GLN A 102 1.98 -9.69 -11.44
CA GLN A 102 1.03 -10.15 -10.44
C GLN A 102 0.94 -9.15 -9.29
N ALA A 103 2.09 -8.66 -8.78
CA ALA A 103 2.15 -7.65 -7.73
C ALA A 103 1.46 -6.34 -8.14
N GLN A 104 1.60 -5.89 -9.39
CA GLN A 104 0.90 -4.71 -9.90
C GLN A 104 -0.63 -4.89 -9.91
N ARG A 105 -1.13 -6.07 -10.29
CA ARG A 105 -2.57 -6.37 -10.22
C ARG A 105 -3.07 -6.47 -8.78
N ALA A 106 -2.28 -7.08 -7.89
CA ALA A 106 -2.58 -7.13 -6.47
C ALA A 106 -2.59 -5.73 -5.84
N TRP A 107 -1.65 -4.87 -6.23
CA TRP A 107 -1.60 -3.45 -5.86
C TRP A 107 -2.88 -2.73 -6.25
N VAL A 108 -3.29 -2.86 -7.51
CA VAL A 108 -4.56 -2.28 -7.98
C VAL A 108 -5.76 -2.90 -7.26
N THR A 109 -5.75 -4.18 -6.92
CA THR A 109 -6.86 -4.77 -6.13
C THR A 109 -6.89 -4.24 -4.69
N TRP A 110 -5.73 -4.04 -4.09
CA TRP A 110 -5.60 -3.52 -2.73
C TRP A 110 -5.97 -2.03 -2.65
N VAL A 111 -5.44 -1.20 -3.56
CA VAL A 111 -5.70 0.25 -3.61
C VAL A 111 -7.02 0.58 -4.32
N GLY A 112 -7.25 -0.03 -5.48
CA GLY A 112 -8.36 0.19 -6.41
C GLY A 112 -9.72 -0.26 -5.88
N ARG A 113 -9.82 -0.53 -4.56
CA ARG A 113 -11.09 -0.30 -3.86
C ARG A 113 -11.65 1.09 -4.16
N GLY A 114 -10.84 2.08 -4.56
CA GLY A 114 -11.19 3.16 -5.52
C GLY A 114 -12.26 4.18 -5.11
N ARG A 115 -13.17 3.79 -4.23
CA ARG A 115 -13.47 4.46 -2.98
C ARG A 115 -12.90 3.55 -1.88
N ARG A 116 -11.77 3.90 -1.26
CA ARG A 116 -11.52 3.34 0.09
C ARG A 116 -12.83 3.50 0.86
N SER A 117 -13.27 2.46 1.58
CA SER A 117 -14.45 2.65 2.43
C SER A 117 -14.18 3.90 3.25
N GLN A 118 -15.14 4.83 3.24
CA GLN A 118 -15.00 6.07 3.98
C GLN A 118 -14.65 5.79 5.44
N GLU A 119 -15.13 4.65 5.96
CA GLU A 119 -14.76 4.06 7.24
C GLU A 119 -13.25 3.79 7.36
N VAL A 120 -12.63 3.03 6.45
CA VAL A 120 -11.19 2.73 6.49
C VAL A 120 -10.34 4.00 6.36
N ALA A 121 -10.74 4.95 5.52
CA ALA A 121 -10.05 6.24 5.41
C ALA A 121 -10.20 7.06 6.70
N ARG A 122 -11.37 7.00 7.35
CA ARG A 122 -11.63 7.63 8.64
C ARG A 122 -10.85 6.98 9.77
N GLU A 123 -10.81 5.66 9.85
CA GLU A 123 -10.01 4.90 10.82
C GLU A 123 -8.54 5.29 10.72
N GLY A 124 -7.99 5.35 9.50
CA GLY A 124 -6.62 5.82 9.29
C GLY A 124 -6.40 7.26 9.75
N ALA A 125 -7.36 8.15 9.48
CA ALA A 125 -7.29 9.54 9.94
C ALA A 125 -7.41 9.68 11.47
N VAL A 126 -8.22 8.85 12.12
CA VAL A 126 -8.35 8.79 13.58
C VAL A 126 -7.07 8.26 14.21
N GLY A 127 -6.52 7.15 13.69
CA GLY A 127 -5.25 6.60 14.19
C GLY A 127 -4.09 7.59 14.04
N LEU A 128 -4.04 8.36 12.96
CA LEU A 128 -3.04 9.43 12.83
C LEU A 128 -3.28 10.56 13.84
N LEU A 129 -4.54 10.95 14.09
CA LEU A 129 -4.87 11.96 15.10
C LEU A 129 -4.45 11.51 16.50
N GLU A 130 -4.63 10.23 16.83
CA GLU A 130 -4.20 9.66 18.11
C GLU A 130 -2.68 9.71 18.29
N GLN A 131 -1.93 9.56 17.20
CA GLN A 131 -0.47 9.64 17.22
C GLN A 131 0.06 11.06 17.38
N VAL A 132 -0.57 12.07 16.74
CA VAL A 132 0.01 13.42 16.62
C VAL A 132 -0.75 14.50 17.39
N GLY A 133 -2.02 14.26 17.70
CA GLY A 133 -2.92 15.25 18.30
C GLY A 133 -2.44 15.68 19.68
N HIS A 134 -2.46 16.98 19.93
CA HIS A 134 -2.21 17.53 21.26
C HIS A 134 -3.41 17.26 22.17
N PRO A 135 -3.23 16.83 23.43
CA PRO A 135 -4.35 16.57 24.35
C PRO A 135 -5.33 17.75 24.46
N LEU A 136 -4.80 18.98 24.46
CA LEU A 136 -5.58 20.23 24.54
C LEU A 136 -6.15 20.72 23.20
N ALA A 137 -5.98 19.99 22.09
CA ALA A 137 -6.58 20.36 20.82
C ALA A 137 -8.12 20.27 20.89
N GLY A 138 -8.80 21.36 20.48
CA GLY A 138 -10.26 21.46 20.54
C GLY A 138 -10.99 20.47 19.64
N GLY A 139 -12.23 20.13 20.02
CA GLY A 139 -13.06 19.16 19.28
C GLY A 139 -13.28 19.52 17.81
N THR A 140 -13.47 20.81 17.50
CA THR A 140 -13.64 21.30 16.12
C THR A 140 -12.39 21.09 15.27
N ALA A 141 -11.19 21.34 15.82
CA ALA A 141 -9.91 21.11 15.14
C ALA A 141 -9.71 19.61 14.84
N ARG A 142 -9.95 18.76 15.85
CA ARG A 142 -9.90 17.30 15.73
C ARG A 142 -10.85 16.78 14.63
N ALA A 143 -12.09 17.27 14.61
CA ALA A 143 -13.08 16.89 13.60
C ALA A 143 -12.68 17.37 12.17
N ARG A 144 -12.12 18.59 12.06
CA ARG A 144 -11.60 19.13 10.79
C ARG A 144 -10.44 18.26 10.27
N PHE A 145 -9.47 17.94 11.12
CA PHE A 145 -8.35 17.06 10.80
C PHE A 145 -8.82 15.72 10.22
N VAL A 146 -9.68 15.02 10.96
CA VAL A 146 -10.19 13.70 10.53
C VAL A 146 -10.92 13.83 9.20
N ARG A 147 -11.79 14.83 9.04
CA ARG A 147 -12.55 15.05 7.79
C ARG A 147 -11.63 15.32 6.59
N THR A 148 -10.65 16.20 6.74
CA THR A 148 -9.72 16.59 5.66
C THR A 148 -8.90 15.39 5.20
N ILE A 149 -8.30 14.64 6.12
CA ILE A 149 -7.48 13.47 5.78
C ILE A 149 -8.33 12.32 5.25
N THR A 150 -9.53 12.11 5.79
CA THR A 150 -10.49 11.12 5.26
C THR A 150 -10.82 11.42 3.80
N ALA A 151 -11.07 12.68 3.45
CA ALA A 151 -11.39 13.08 2.08
C ALA A 151 -10.22 12.78 1.12
N LEU A 152 -8.99 13.11 1.51
CA LEU A 152 -7.79 12.81 0.73
C LEU A 152 -7.54 11.30 0.61
N GLY A 153 -7.74 10.56 1.71
CA GLY A 153 -7.66 9.10 1.74
C GLY A 153 -8.72 8.41 0.89
N ASN A 154 -9.83 9.08 0.59
CA ASN A 154 -10.87 8.62 -0.33
C ASN A 154 -10.66 9.07 -1.79
N GLY A 155 -9.50 9.64 -2.10
CA GLY A 155 -9.13 10.02 -3.47
C GLY A 155 -9.50 11.45 -3.87
N LYS A 156 -9.88 12.32 -2.92
CA LYS A 156 -9.98 13.77 -3.22
C LYS A 156 -8.62 14.27 -3.70
N ALA A 157 -8.59 14.90 -4.88
CA ALA A 157 -7.39 15.49 -5.41
C ALA A 157 -6.87 16.61 -4.50
N LEU A 158 -5.58 16.61 -4.22
CA LEU A 158 -4.93 17.66 -3.44
C LEU A 158 -4.61 18.87 -4.32
N THR A 159 -5.38 19.95 -4.16
CA THR A 159 -5.14 21.24 -4.82
C THR A 159 -4.26 22.15 -3.96
N VAL A 160 -3.77 23.27 -4.50
CA VAL A 160 -3.02 24.28 -3.73
C VAL A 160 -3.82 24.76 -2.52
N ARG A 161 -5.11 25.07 -2.70
CA ARG A 161 -6.02 25.45 -1.61
C ARG A 161 -6.23 24.29 -0.62
N GLY A 162 -6.38 23.06 -1.12
CA GLY A 162 -6.52 21.87 -0.27
C GLY A 162 -5.28 21.59 0.56
N ARG A 163 -4.09 21.91 0.04
CA ARG A 163 -2.83 21.84 0.78
C ARG A 163 -2.77 22.84 1.92
N ALA A 164 -3.20 24.08 1.69
CA ALA A 164 -3.30 25.08 2.75
C ALA A 164 -4.30 24.64 3.84
N GLU A 165 -5.47 24.13 3.43
CA GLU A 165 -6.47 23.58 4.38
C GLU A 165 -5.93 22.39 5.19
N LEU A 166 -5.13 21.52 4.57
CA LEU A 166 -4.46 20.41 5.25
C LEU A 166 -3.44 20.92 6.26
N LEU A 167 -2.58 21.87 5.87
CA LEU A 167 -1.59 22.47 6.76
C LEU A 167 -2.25 23.07 8.01
N ASP A 168 -3.29 23.89 7.82
CA ASP A 168 -4.04 24.47 8.93
C ASP A 168 -4.64 23.38 9.82
N ALA A 169 -5.29 22.38 9.23
CA ALA A 169 -5.93 21.31 10.00
C ALA A 169 -4.94 20.48 10.82
N VAL A 170 -3.72 20.25 10.32
CA VAL A 170 -2.64 19.57 11.04
C VAL A 170 -2.10 20.46 12.16
N ARG A 171 -1.85 21.74 11.87
CA ARG A 171 -1.36 22.71 12.87
C ARG A 171 -2.36 22.88 14.01
N ASP A 172 -3.66 23.04 13.71
CA ASP A 172 -4.72 23.22 14.71
C ASP A 172 -4.78 22.08 15.74
N VAL A 173 -4.36 20.86 15.38
CA VAL A 173 -4.34 19.70 16.29
C VAL A 173 -2.98 19.43 16.91
N MET A 174 -1.88 19.68 16.21
CA MET A 174 -0.54 19.43 16.76
C MET A 174 -0.07 20.58 17.66
N GLU A 175 -0.40 21.80 17.29
CA GLU A 175 0.07 23.06 17.87
C GLU A 175 -1.11 23.99 18.16
N PRO A 176 -2.05 23.61 19.05
CA PRO A 176 -3.23 24.42 19.34
C PRO A 176 -2.84 25.80 19.88
N GLU A 177 -3.48 26.86 19.36
CA GLU A 177 -3.19 28.25 19.72
C GLU A 177 -3.20 28.50 21.23
N SER A 178 -4.11 27.84 21.97
CA SER A 178 -4.21 27.93 23.43
C SER A 178 -2.91 27.57 24.18
N VAL A 179 -1.99 26.86 23.53
CA VAL A 179 -0.71 26.42 24.09
C VAL A 179 0.47 27.11 23.39
N PHE A 180 0.39 27.27 22.06
CA PHE A 180 1.54 27.64 21.24
C PHE A 180 1.53 29.10 20.74
N ALA A 181 0.40 29.81 20.79
CA ALA A 181 0.30 31.15 20.19
C ALA A 181 1.26 32.18 20.81
N ALA A 182 1.49 32.10 22.12
CA ALA A 182 2.35 33.05 22.84
C ALA A 182 3.81 32.61 22.96
N SER A 183 4.13 31.34 22.70
CA SER A 183 5.45 30.77 22.99
C SER A 183 6.41 30.84 21.80
N GLY A 184 5.89 30.92 20.56
CA GLY A 184 6.71 30.82 19.35
C GLY A 184 7.40 29.46 19.18
N LEU A 185 7.04 28.48 20.01
CA LEU A 185 7.60 27.13 19.98
C LEU A 185 6.93 26.29 18.90
N VAL A 186 7.69 25.38 18.30
CA VAL A 186 7.20 24.37 17.35
C VAL A 186 7.20 23.02 18.05
N ARG A 187 6.15 22.22 17.82
CA ARG A 187 6.06 20.88 18.42
C ARG A 187 6.75 19.86 17.52
N ALA A 188 7.62 19.06 18.13
CA ALA A 188 8.23 17.88 17.53
C ALA A 188 7.93 16.65 18.39
N LEU A 189 7.52 15.55 17.77
CA LEU A 189 7.31 14.27 18.44
C LEU A 189 8.34 13.25 17.95
N GLY A 190 8.78 12.35 18.84
CA GLY A 190 9.73 11.28 18.50
C GLY A 190 11.19 11.71 18.59
N PRO A 191 12.12 10.85 18.10
CA PRO A 191 13.56 11.07 18.23
C PRO A 191 14.04 12.32 17.50
N VAL A 192 15.06 12.99 18.05
CA VAL A 192 15.64 14.24 17.51
C VAL A 192 16.14 14.08 16.07
N GLN A 193 16.55 12.87 15.70
CA GLN A 193 17.05 12.56 14.36
C GLN A 193 15.92 12.50 13.31
N THR A 194 14.69 12.23 13.72
CA THR A 194 13.51 12.09 12.85
C THR A 194 12.25 12.67 13.50
N PRO A 195 12.22 13.97 13.80
CA PRO A 195 11.10 14.58 14.49
C PRO A 195 9.86 14.60 13.61
N MET A 196 8.73 14.21 14.18
CA MET A 196 7.43 14.36 13.57
C MET A 196 6.90 15.77 13.87
N THR A 197 7.11 16.68 12.92
CA THR A 197 6.60 18.06 12.92
C THR A 197 5.30 18.17 12.11
N VAL A 198 4.67 19.35 12.13
CA VAL A 198 3.51 19.67 11.27
C VAL A 198 3.83 19.41 9.80
N GLU A 199 4.98 19.89 9.31
CA GLU A 199 5.41 19.72 7.93
C GLU A 199 5.64 18.25 7.59
N ALA A 200 6.23 17.47 8.51
CA ALA A 200 6.43 16.03 8.30
C ALA A 200 5.09 15.29 8.15
N VAL A 201 4.08 15.62 8.96
CA VAL A 201 2.74 15.05 8.85
C VAL A 201 2.05 15.48 7.55
N VAL A 202 2.16 16.75 7.17
CA VAL A 202 1.63 17.24 5.88
C VAL A 202 2.28 16.48 4.72
N SER A 203 3.61 16.40 4.67
CA SER A 203 4.33 15.67 3.62
C SER A 203 3.96 14.18 3.58
N HIS A 204 3.72 13.57 4.73
CA HIS A 204 3.24 12.19 4.80
C HIS A 204 1.86 12.04 4.13
N VAL A 205 0.91 12.91 4.45
CA VAL A 205 -0.44 12.89 3.85
C VAL A 205 -0.38 13.21 2.36
N GLU A 206 0.48 14.15 1.94
CA GLU A 206 0.71 14.48 0.54
C GLU A 206 1.23 13.27 -0.25
N ALA A 207 2.20 12.55 0.31
CA ALA A 207 2.77 11.34 -0.30
C ALA A 207 1.69 10.28 -0.51
N LEU A 208 0.90 9.98 0.53
CA LEU A 208 -0.21 9.03 0.44
C LEU A 208 -1.25 9.45 -0.59
N SER A 209 -1.61 10.74 -0.64
CA SER A 209 -2.57 11.28 -1.61
C SER A 209 -2.04 11.19 -3.05
N ALA A 210 -0.75 11.50 -3.27
CA ALA A 210 -0.12 11.41 -4.58
C ALA A 210 -0.07 9.96 -5.09
N ALA A 211 0.32 9.02 -4.23
CA ALA A 211 0.37 7.59 -4.54
C ALA A 211 -1.01 7.02 -4.84
N LEU A 212 -2.01 7.39 -4.03
CA LEU A 212 -3.40 7.01 -4.25
C LEU A 212 -3.90 7.55 -5.59
N GLY A 213 -3.77 8.86 -5.83
CA GLY A 213 -4.19 9.50 -7.09
C GLY A 213 -3.59 8.82 -8.32
N ARG A 214 -2.26 8.61 -8.33
CA ARG A 214 -1.58 7.91 -9.43
C ARG A 214 -2.08 6.48 -9.63
N THR A 215 -2.39 5.78 -8.55
CA THR A 215 -2.91 4.41 -8.66
C THR A 215 -4.32 4.39 -9.22
N LEU A 216 -5.18 5.33 -8.81
CA LEU A 216 -6.55 5.46 -9.32
C LEU A 216 -6.57 5.86 -10.79
N ASP A 217 -5.62 6.69 -11.21
CA ASP A 217 -5.40 7.06 -12.61
C ASP A 217 -4.74 5.93 -13.44
N GLN A 218 -4.53 4.74 -12.86
CA GLN A 218 -3.83 3.60 -13.47
C GLN A 218 -2.42 3.95 -13.99
N ALA A 219 -1.79 4.96 -13.40
CA ALA A 219 -0.47 5.48 -13.79
C ALA A 219 0.67 4.90 -12.96
N VAL A 220 0.41 3.85 -12.16
CA VAL A 220 1.44 3.07 -11.45
C VAL A 220 1.77 1.82 -12.27
N ASP A 221 2.92 1.86 -12.94
CA ASP A 221 3.46 0.74 -13.71
C ASP A 221 4.37 -0.17 -12.85
N GLY A 222 4.71 -1.34 -13.40
CA GLY A 222 5.62 -2.29 -12.74
C GLY A 222 7.00 -1.70 -12.43
N ALA A 223 7.52 -0.80 -13.28
CA ALA A 223 8.82 -0.19 -13.07
C ALA A 223 8.83 0.77 -11.86
N LEU A 224 7.76 1.54 -11.67
CA LEU A 224 7.58 2.38 -10.49
C LEU A 224 7.42 1.53 -9.22
N LEU A 225 6.67 0.43 -9.29
CA LEU A 225 6.55 -0.49 -8.16
C LEU A 225 7.90 -1.10 -7.79
N GLU A 226 8.67 -1.64 -8.74
CA GLU A 226 10.00 -2.21 -8.43
C GLU A 226 10.95 -1.18 -7.79
N ARG A 227 10.90 0.09 -8.23
CA ARG A 227 11.66 1.16 -7.58
C ARG A 227 11.20 1.41 -6.14
N ALA A 228 9.88 1.50 -5.92
CA ALA A 228 9.34 1.67 -4.57
C ALA A 228 9.73 0.49 -3.67
N ARG A 229 9.73 -0.73 -4.20
CA ARG A 229 10.21 -1.93 -3.51
C ARG A 229 11.69 -1.85 -3.15
N ALA A 230 12.55 -1.43 -4.07
CA ALA A 230 13.97 -1.26 -3.80
C ALA A 230 14.22 -0.22 -2.69
N ILE A 231 13.56 0.94 -2.76
CA ILE A 231 13.64 1.98 -1.72
C ILE A 231 13.14 1.46 -0.38
N HIS A 232 12.00 0.77 -0.36
CA HIS A 232 11.43 0.20 0.87
C HIS A 232 12.41 -0.78 1.55
N ARG A 233 13.01 -1.70 0.79
CA ARG A 233 13.95 -2.68 1.36
C ARG A 233 15.19 -2.01 1.96
N VAL A 234 15.74 -0.99 1.28
CA VAL A 234 16.86 -0.20 1.81
C VAL A 234 16.45 0.55 3.08
N SER A 235 15.35 1.30 3.04
CA SER A 235 14.86 2.04 4.21
C SER A 235 14.51 1.15 5.39
N MET A 236 13.99 -0.07 5.15
CA MET A 236 13.73 -1.02 6.22
C MET A 236 15.02 -1.58 6.82
N ALA A 237 16.03 -1.88 6.00
CA ALA A 237 17.34 -2.31 6.49
C ALA A 237 17.99 -1.23 7.36
N ASP A 238 17.95 0.03 6.92
CA ASP A 238 18.45 1.18 7.68
C ASP A 238 17.68 1.37 9.00
N TYR A 239 16.35 1.27 8.95
CA TYR A 239 15.50 1.35 10.13
C TYR A 239 15.84 0.25 11.14
N LEU A 240 15.95 -1.00 10.70
CA LEU A 240 16.26 -2.13 11.57
C LEU A 240 17.64 -1.98 12.21
N ALA A 241 18.62 -1.43 11.50
CA ALA A 241 19.95 -1.14 12.03
C ALA A 241 19.93 -0.04 13.12
N GLN A 242 19.06 0.97 12.98
CA GLN A 242 18.97 2.12 13.90
C GLN A 242 17.91 1.96 14.99
N ARG A 243 17.06 0.92 14.90
CA ARG A 243 15.86 0.76 15.73
C ARG A 243 16.14 0.80 17.23
N GLY A 244 17.23 0.16 17.66
CA GLY A 244 17.62 0.12 19.08
C GLY A 244 17.90 1.51 19.63
N ASP A 245 18.67 2.31 18.88
CA ASP A 245 19.03 3.68 19.27
C ASP A 245 17.80 4.61 19.24
N LEU A 246 16.94 4.45 18.23
CA LEU A 246 15.67 5.19 18.14
C LEU A 246 14.75 4.87 19.31
N ALA A 247 14.62 3.59 19.70
CA ALA A 247 13.83 3.17 20.84
C ALA A 247 14.37 3.76 22.15
N ALA A 248 15.69 3.77 22.34
CA ALA A 248 16.34 4.35 23.52
C ALA A 248 16.12 5.87 23.63
N GLY A 249 16.10 6.59 22.50
CA GLY A 249 15.91 8.04 22.45
C GLY A 249 14.44 8.51 22.45
N ALA A 250 13.47 7.60 22.36
CA ALA A 250 12.07 7.94 22.14
C ALA A 250 11.24 8.22 23.41
N GLY A 251 11.78 7.95 24.61
CA GLY A 251 11.07 8.17 25.87
C GLY A 251 9.72 7.44 25.91
N GLU A 252 8.63 8.18 26.17
CA GLU A 252 7.26 7.65 26.19
C GLU A 252 6.82 6.99 24.86
N LEU A 253 7.51 7.30 23.75
CA LEU A 253 7.24 6.77 22.43
C LEU A 253 8.07 5.52 22.07
N ALA A 254 8.87 4.97 23.00
CA ALA A 254 9.70 3.78 22.76
C ALA A 254 8.89 2.59 22.22
N GLY A 255 7.63 2.45 22.64
CA GLY A 255 6.71 1.42 22.15
C GLY A 255 6.45 1.46 20.64
N LEU A 256 6.63 2.61 19.97
CA LEU A 256 6.52 2.75 18.52
C LEU A 256 7.65 2.04 17.75
N PHE A 257 8.77 1.77 18.43
CA PHE A 257 9.96 1.13 17.85
C PHE A 257 10.05 -0.36 18.19
N ARG A 258 8.98 -0.93 18.75
CA ARG A 258 8.89 -2.37 19.00
C ARG A 258 9.03 -3.16 17.70
N GLU A 259 9.48 -4.40 17.81
CA GLU A 259 9.55 -5.26 16.64
C GLU A 259 8.13 -5.55 16.15
N PRO A 260 7.82 -5.29 14.87
CA PRO A 260 6.56 -5.73 14.31
C PRO A 260 6.59 -7.24 14.15
N THR A 261 5.53 -7.92 14.58
CA THR A 261 5.33 -9.34 14.30
C THR A 261 5.28 -9.57 12.79
N LEU A 262 5.57 -10.80 12.33
CA LEU A 262 5.43 -11.14 10.91
C LEU A 262 4.04 -10.80 10.39
N GLN A 263 2.99 -11.13 11.15
CA GLN A 263 1.61 -10.83 10.78
C GLN A 263 1.38 -9.32 10.58
N GLU A 264 1.93 -8.47 11.44
CA GLU A 264 1.85 -7.01 11.30
C GLU A 264 2.62 -6.51 10.09
N GLN A 265 3.79 -7.07 9.79
CA GLN A 265 4.56 -6.72 8.59
C GLN A 265 3.75 -7.04 7.31
N PHE A 266 3.08 -8.19 7.28
CA PHE A 266 2.16 -8.56 6.19
C PHE A 266 0.99 -7.58 6.08
N ASP A 267 0.31 -7.29 7.19
CA ASP A 267 -0.91 -6.46 7.20
C ASP A 267 -0.64 -4.98 6.93
N GLN A 268 0.60 -4.50 7.13
CA GLN A 268 1.01 -3.12 6.86
C GLN A 268 1.72 -2.96 5.51
N THR A 269 2.05 -4.06 4.82
CA THR A 269 2.85 -4.02 3.57
C THR A 269 2.28 -3.03 2.56
N GLY A 270 0.97 -3.08 2.29
CA GLY A 270 0.35 -2.18 1.33
C GLY A 270 0.51 -0.71 1.72
N LYS A 271 0.34 -0.38 3.02
CA LYS A 271 0.46 0.99 3.52
C LYS A 271 1.91 1.50 3.44
N GLN A 272 2.88 0.67 3.81
CA GLN A 272 4.30 1.02 3.72
C GLN A 272 4.72 1.26 2.27
N LEU A 273 4.31 0.38 1.34
CA LEU A 273 4.55 0.57 -0.08
C LEU A 273 3.87 1.84 -0.62
N LEU A 274 2.66 2.16 -0.16
CA LEU A 274 1.96 3.38 -0.54
C LEU A 274 2.70 4.65 -0.11
N LEU A 275 3.22 4.65 1.11
CA LEU A 275 4.02 5.76 1.60
C LEU A 275 5.30 5.91 0.78
N VAL A 276 6.06 4.83 0.58
CA VAL A 276 7.33 4.88 -0.17
C VAL A 276 7.09 5.32 -1.62
N LEU A 277 6.06 4.79 -2.28
CA LEU A 277 5.68 5.20 -3.63
C LEU A 277 5.30 6.69 -3.67
N GLY A 278 4.57 7.16 -2.67
CA GLY A 278 4.20 8.57 -2.53
C GLY A 278 5.40 9.49 -2.37
N MET A 279 6.33 9.12 -1.49
CA MET A 279 7.57 9.88 -1.27
C MET A 279 8.43 9.94 -2.53
N GLU A 280 8.53 8.82 -3.28
CA GLU A 280 9.22 8.78 -4.56
C GLU A 280 8.56 9.68 -5.61
N LEU A 281 7.22 9.76 -5.63
CA LEU A 281 6.49 10.66 -6.53
C LEU A 281 6.69 12.13 -6.19
N LEU A 282 6.82 12.49 -4.91
CA LEU A 282 7.06 13.87 -4.48
C LEU A 282 8.49 14.34 -4.72
N ARG A 283 9.47 13.43 -4.64
CA ARG A 283 10.90 13.74 -4.92
C ARG A 283 11.16 14.02 -6.40
N ARG A 284 10.32 13.52 -7.30
CA ARG A 284 10.47 13.75 -8.74
C ARG A 284 9.75 15.03 -9.17
N PRO A 285 10.41 15.94 -9.90
CA PRO A 285 9.69 17.01 -10.58
C PRO A 285 8.68 16.37 -11.55
N ARG A 286 7.43 16.86 -11.52
CA ARG A 286 6.39 16.45 -12.49
C ARG A 286 6.99 16.58 -13.89
N PRO A 287 6.98 15.53 -14.74
CA PRO A 287 7.30 15.73 -16.14
C PRO A 287 6.30 16.76 -16.69
N ALA A 288 6.82 17.83 -17.30
CA ALA A 288 6.03 18.85 -17.94
C ALA A 288 5.01 18.17 -18.85
N GLN A 289 3.73 18.51 -18.67
CA GLN A 289 2.70 18.09 -19.62
C GLN A 289 3.17 18.51 -21.01
N ARG A 290 3.42 17.54 -21.88
CA ARG A 290 3.65 17.80 -23.30
C ARG A 290 2.38 18.46 -23.81
N THR A 291 2.41 19.78 -23.95
CA THR A 291 1.43 20.54 -24.70
C THR A 291 1.43 19.97 -26.10
N VAL A 292 0.39 19.21 -26.44
CA VAL A 292 0.14 18.81 -27.83
C VAL A 292 -0.27 20.09 -28.55
N ALA A 293 0.71 20.77 -29.13
CA ALA A 293 0.46 21.83 -30.08
C ALA A 293 -0.17 21.17 -31.31
N ALA A 294 -1.48 21.39 -31.48
CA ALA A 294 -2.20 21.04 -32.68
C ALA A 294 -1.58 21.77 -33.88
N SER A 295 -0.92 21.02 -34.75
CA SER A 295 -0.54 21.48 -36.09
C SER A 295 -1.82 21.70 -36.91
N ARG A 296 -2.34 22.93 -36.89
CA ARG A 296 -3.27 23.38 -37.94
C ARG A 296 -2.46 23.53 -39.23
N GLY A 297 -2.71 22.62 -40.17
CA GLY A 297 -2.23 22.71 -41.53
C GLY A 297 -2.73 23.99 -42.19
N THR A 298 -1.78 24.83 -42.60
CA THR A 298 -1.98 25.90 -43.56
C THR A 298 -2.05 25.26 -44.95
N ASN A 299 -3.27 25.08 -45.46
CA ASN A 299 -3.49 24.92 -46.89
C ASN A 299 -3.28 26.31 -47.53
N ARG A 300 -2.23 26.46 -48.34
CA ARG A 300 -2.12 27.55 -49.31
C ARG A 300 -2.75 27.10 -50.62
N VAL A 301 -3.54 28.01 -51.19
CA VAL A 301 -3.94 28.09 -52.60
C VAL A 301 -2.69 28.28 -53.46
#